data_AF-A0A0V8RTR4-F1
#
_entry.id   AF-A0A0V8RTR4-F1
#
_cell.length_a   1.000
_cell.length_b   1.000
_cell.length_c   1.000
_cell.angle_alpha   90.00
_cell.angle_beta   90.00
_cell.angle_gamma   90.00
#
_symmetry.space_group_name_H-M   'P 1'
#
loop_
_entity.id
_entity.type
_entity.pdbx_description
1 polymer ?
#
loop_
_entity_poly.entity_id
_entity_poly.type
_entity_poly.pdbx_seq_one_letter_code
_entity_poly.pdbx_strand_id
1 'polypeptide(L)'
;MTEPQEARAELASTEEAGEGLYTARLLISYRGRRYTVEARRLIRRPAAASARQQGDYLLIELYDDQGKPVATCCIHRGHLEKGCLDCPSLLNPPRESQ
;
A
#
# COMPACT_ATOMS: atom_id res chain seq x y z
N MET A 1 16.78 14.36 -15.17
CA MET A 1 17.44 13.40 -14.25
C MET A 1 16.33 12.71 -13.49
N THR A 2 16.06 11.44 -13.77
CA THR A 2 15.03 10.68 -13.06
C THR A 2 15.60 10.33 -11.70
N GLU A 3 15.09 10.96 -10.64
CA GLU A 3 15.47 10.62 -9.27
C GLU A 3 15.29 9.10 -9.07
N PRO A 4 16.25 8.41 -8.44
CA PRO A 4 16.07 6.99 -8.15
C PRO A 4 14.82 6.86 -7.29
N GLN A 5 13.82 6.11 -7.74
CA GLN A 5 12.63 5.79 -6.95
C GLN A 5 13.10 5.16 -5.62
N GLU A 6 13.06 5.96 -4.55
CA GLU A 6 13.63 5.62 -3.24
C GLU A 6 12.81 4.52 -2.54
N ALA A 7 11.53 4.39 -2.92
CA ALA A 7 10.59 3.39 -2.47
C ALA A 7 9.94 2.66 -3.64
N ARG A 8 9.74 1.35 -3.51
CA ARG A 8 8.95 0.51 -4.41
C ARG A 8 7.94 -0.28 -3.60
N ALA A 9 6.75 -0.51 -4.14
CA ALA A 9 5.77 -1.41 -3.58
C ALA A 9 5.30 -2.40 -4.65
N GLU A 10 5.17 -3.66 -4.28
CA GLU A 10 4.67 -4.72 -5.14
C GLU A 10 3.60 -5.54 -4.42
N LEU A 11 2.62 -6.02 -5.18
CA LEU A 11 1.61 -6.93 -4.69
C LEU A 11 2.22 -8.33 -4.56
N ALA A 12 2.42 -8.78 -3.33
CA ALA A 12 3.02 -10.09 -3.06
C ALA A 12 1.99 -11.22 -3.12
N SER A 13 0.80 -11.00 -2.54
CA SER A 13 -0.31 -11.95 -2.64
C SER A 13 -1.65 -11.27 -2.42
N THR A 14 -2.71 -11.92 -2.91
CA THR A 14 -4.10 -11.55 -2.64
C THR A 14 -4.86 -12.78 -2.20
N GLU A 15 -5.51 -12.70 -1.05
CA GLU A 15 -6.27 -13.80 -0.43
C GLU A 15 -7.73 -13.36 -0.20
N GLU A 16 -8.68 -14.27 -0.37
CA GLU A 16 -10.08 -14.02 0.00
C GLU A 16 -10.24 -14.23 1.51
N ALA A 17 -10.75 -13.21 2.20
CA ALA A 17 -10.85 -13.17 3.66
C ALA A 17 -12.26 -13.51 4.19
N GLY A 18 -13.14 -13.99 3.31
CA GLY A 18 -14.56 -14.27 3.60
C GLY A 18 -15.48 -13.09 3.26
N GLU A 19 -16.79 -13.37 3.15
CA GLU A 19 -17.84 -12.38 2.88
C GLU A 19 -17.64 -11.53 1.60
N GLY A 20 -16.93 -12.06 0.60
CA GLY A 20 -16.60 -11.32 -0.62
C GLY A 20 -15.55 -10.22 -0.40
N LEU A 21 -14.81 -10.27 0.71
CA LEU A 21 -13.70 -9.36 1.00
C LEU A 21 -12.36 -10.01 0.69
N TYR A 22 -11.39 -9.16 0.33
CA TYR A 22 -10.03 -9.56 0.02
C TYR A 22 -9.03 -8.91 0.98
N THR A 23 -7.90 -9.59 1.18
CA THR A 23 -6.70 -9.06 1.81
C THR A 23 -5.56 -9.09 0.81
N ALA A 24 -4.88 -7.96 0.63
CA ALA A 24 -3.64 -7.89 -0.14
C ALA A 24 -2.43 -7.76 0.77
N ARG A 25 -1.42 -8.58 0.53
CA ARG A 25 -0.08 -8.41 1.09
C ARG A 25 0.79 -7.64 0.12
N LEU A 26 1.37 -6.56 0.62
CA LEU A 26 2.25 -5.67 -0.11
C LEU A 26 3.66 -5.81 0.43
N LEU A 27 4.63 -5.95 -0.47
CA LEU A 27 6.04 -5.86 -0.14
C LEU A 27 6.53 -4.46 -0.51
N ILE A 28 7.06 -3.74 0.47
CA ILE A 28 7.59 -2.40 0.30
C ILE A 28 9.11 -2.46 0.45
N SER A 29 9.83 -2.02 -0.58
CA SER A 29 11.28 -1.88 -0.55
C SER A 29 11.64 -0.39 -0.40
N TYR A 30 12.38 -0.04 0.65
CA TYR A 30 12.82 1.34 0.91
C TYR A 30 14.23 1.36 1.48
N ARG A 31 15.16 2.08 0.83
CA ARG A 31 16.59 2.19 1.23
C ARG A 31 17.24 0.85 1.62
N GLY A 32 16.99 -0.19 0.82
CA GLY A 32 17.53 -1.54 1.04
C GLY A 32 16.84 -2.35 2.14
N ARG A 33 15.84 -1.79 2.83
CA ARG A 33 14.97 -2.52 3.77
C ARG A 33 13.72 -3.00 3.05
N ARG A 34 13.17 -4.11 3.53
CA ARG A 34 11.92 -4.70 3.05
C ARG A 34 10.91 -4.76 4.17
N TYR A 35 9.66 -4.45 3.84
CA TYR A 35 8.56 -4.43 4.76
C TYR A 35 7.34 -5.10 4.17
N THR A 36 6.55 -5.76 5.01
CA THR A 36 5.28 -6.38 4.60
C THR A 36 4.14 -5.59 5.22
N VAL A 37 3.16 -5.19 4.41
CA VAL A 37 1.95 -4.48 4.85
C VAL A 37 0.72 -5.20 4.32
N GLU A 38 -0.34 -5.27 5.14
CA GLU A 38 -1.60 -5.87 4.75
C GLU A 38 -2.69 -4.82 4.54
N ALA A 39 -3.24 -4.76 3.33
CA ALA A 39 -4.46 -4.03 3.03
C ALA A 39 -5.65 -5.00 3.14
N ARG A 40 -6.40 -4.90 4.24
CA ARG A 40 -7.52 -5.80 4.57
C ARG A 40 -8.87 -5.19 4.16
N ARG A 41 -9.90 -6.04 4.11
CA ARG A 41 -11.31 -5.66 3.86
C ARG A 41 -11.52 -4.95 2.51
N LEU A 42 -10.80 -5.38 1.49
CA LEU A 42 -10.95 -4.87 0.13
C LEU A 42 -12.20 -5.47 -0.51
N ILE A 43 -13.07 -4.64 -1.07
CA ILE A 43 -14.34 -5.07 -1.71
C ILE A 43 -14.13 -5.68 -3.10
N ARG A 44 -12.92 -5.60 -3.64
CA ARG A 44 -12.52 -6.14 -4.95
C ARG A 44 -11.16 -6.77 -4.83
N ARG A 45 -10.88 -7.75 -5.69
CA ARG A 45 -9.60 -8.44 -5.75
C ARG A 45 -8.55 -7.53 -6.41
N PRO A 46 -7.50 -7.09 -5.69
CA PRO A 46 -6.37 -6.43 -6.31
C PRO A 46 -5.53 -7.43 -7.12
N ALA A 47 -5.08 -6.98 -8.28
CA ALA A 47 -4.21 -7.70 -9.21
C ALA A 47 -2.86 -7.00 -9.44
N ALA A 48 -2.78 -5.69 -9.17
CA ALA A 48 -1.55 -4.92 -9.30
C ALA A 48 -1.43 -3.86 -8.19
N ALA A 49 -0.19 -3.41 -7.95
CA ALA A 49 0.12 -2.29 -7.07
C ALA A 49 1.07 -1.32 -7.77
N SER A 50 0.89 -0.02 -7.53
CA SER A 50 1.81 1.04 -7.93
C SER A 50 2.20 1.84 -6.70
N ALA A 51 3.45 2.30 -6.64
CA ALA A 51 3.93 3.15 -5.57
C ALA A 51 4.43 4.46 -6.14
N ARG A 52 4.04 5.58 -5.51
CA ARG A 52 4.59 6.89 -5.81
C ARG A 52 4.88 7.64 -4.52
N GLN A 53 5.97 8.40 -4.52
CA GLN A 53 6.29 9.28 -3.42
C GLN A 53 5.66 10.65 -3.65
N GLN A 54 4.96 11.16 -2.64
CA GLN A 54 4.35 12.49 -2.65
C GLN A 54 4.72 13.19 -1.34
N GLY A 55 5.73 14.06 -1.41
CA GLY A 55 6.32 14.67 -0.22
C GLY A 55 6.88 13.62 0.74
N ASP A 56 6.42 13.67 1.99
CA ASP A 56 6.81 12.71 3.04
C ASP A 56 5.96 11.44 3.06
N TYR A 57 5.08 11.22 2.09
CA TYR A 57 4.24 10.03 2.02
C TYR A 57 4.59 9.13 0.84
N LEU A 58 4.62 7.83 1.11
CA LEU A 58 4.53 6.79 0.10
C LEU A 58 3.05 6.47 -0.10
N LEU A 59 2.54 6.77 -1.29
CA LEU A 59 1.21 6.37 -1.72
C LEU A 59 1.32 5.06 -2.49
N ILE A 60 0.54 4.06 -2.08
CA ILE A 60 0.46 2.76 -2.72
C ILE A 60 -0.97 2.60 -3.23
N GLU A 61 -1.12 2.57 -4.54
CA GLU A 61 -2.40 2.42 -5.23
C GLU A 61 -2.54 0.96 -5.68
N LEU A 62 -3.66 0.34 -5.33
CA LEU A 62 -4.03 -1.00 -5.75
C LEU A 62 -5.00 -0.92 -6.91
N TYR A 63 -4.83 -1.82 -7.89
CA TYR A 63 -5.70 -1.91 -9.06
C TYR A 63 -6.21 -3.34 -9.23
N ASP A 64 -7.41 -3.49 -9.77
CA ASP A 64 -7.93 -4.79 -10.21
C ASP A 64 -7.33 -5.20 -11.56
N ASP A 65 -7.74 -6.37 -12.07
CA ASP A 65 -7.31 -6.94 -13.33
C ASP A 65 -7.74 -6.12 -14.56
N GLN A 66 -8.70 -5.20 -14.39
CA GLN A 66 -9.14 -4.25 -15.42
C GLN A 66 -8.42 -2.90 -15.31
N GLY A 67 -7.45 -2.77 -14.40
CA GLY A 67 -6.73 -1.52 -14.15
C GLY A 67 -7.56 -0.46 -13.43
N LYS A 68 -8.70 -0.83 -12.82
CA LYS A 68 -9.51 0.11 -12.04
C LYS A 68 -8.96 0.22 -10.62
N PRO A 69 -8.93 1.42 -10.03
CA PRO A 69 -8.43 1.61 -8.67
C PRO A 69 -9.31 0.88 -7.66
N VAL A 70 -8.69 0.13 -6.74
CA VAL A 70 -9.33 -0.66 -5.66
C VAL A 70 -9.22 0.06 -4.33
N ALA A 71 -8.02 0.49 -3.96
CA ALA A 71 -7.73 1.18 -2.71
C ALA A 71 -6.40 1.94 -2.82
N THR A 72 -6.22 2.92 -1.94
CA THR A 72 -4.97 3.65 -1.78
C THR A 72 -4.53 3.59 -0.33
N CYS A 73 -3.31 3.12 -0.09
CA CYS A 73 -2.66 3.15 1.22
C CYS A 73 -1.66 4.31 1.24
N CYS A 74 -1.62 5.05 2.35
CA CYS A 74 -0.63 6.11 2.57
C CYS A 74 0.26 5.75 3.76
N ILE A 75 1.57 5.80 3.56
CA ILE A 75 2.55 5.51 4.60
C ILE A 75 3.48 6.70 4.71
N HIS A 76 3.49 7.36 5.87
CA HIS A 76 4.47 8.42 6.11
C HIS A 76 5.89 7.82 6.15
N ARG A 77 6.83 8.42 5.41
CA ARG A 77 8.22 7.97 5.24
C ARG A 77 8.93 7.76 6.57
N GLY A 78 8.63 8.59 7.57
CA GLY A 78 9.14 8.42 8.93
C GLY A 78 8.88 7.03 9.53
N HIS A 79 7.80 6.33 9.16
CA HIS A 79 7.56 4.94 9.59
C HIS A 79 8.53 3.96 8.92
N LEU A 80 8.86 4.18 7.65
CA LEU A 80 9.84 3.39 6.89
C LEU A 80 11.28 3.67 7.36
N GLU A 81 11.60 4.90 7.74
CA GLU A 81 12.92 5.26 8.26
C GLU A 81 13.16 4.65 9.64
N LYS A 82 12.16 4.75 10.52
CA LYS A 82 12.22 4.22 11.90
C LYS A 82 11.95 2.73 11.98
N GLY A 83 11.42 2.11 10.92
CA GLY A 83 11.07 0.69 10.89
C GLY A 83 9.87 0.32 11.77
N CYS A 84 8.92 1.23 11.97
CA CYS A 84 7.77 1.06 12.87
C CYS A 84 6.43 0.91 12.13
N LEU A 85 6.40 0.09 11.08
CA LEU A 85 5.18 -0.13 10.27
C LEU A 85 4.08 -0.91 11.00
N ASP A 86 4.36 -1.54 12.13
CA ASP A 86 3.35 -2.16 12.99
C ASP A 86 2.75 -1.15 14.00
N CYS A 87 3.06 0.14 13.87
CA CYS A 87 2.53 1.17 14.76
C CYS A 87 1.04 1.42 14.44
N PRO A 88 0.15 1.42 15.46
CA PRO A 88 -1.29 1.64 15.28
C PRO A 88 -1.66 3.02 14.69
N SER A 89 -0.68 3.91 14.50
CA SER A 89 -0.83 5.20 13.85
C SER A 89 -0.94 5.17 12.31
N LEU A 90 -0.88 4.00 11.67
CA LEU A 90 -1.28 3.81 10.27
C LEU A 90 -2.82 3.86 10.15
N LEU A 91 -3.38 5.02 10.45
CA LEU A 91 -4.79 5.31 10.22
C LEU A 91 -5.05 5.35 8.72
N ASN A 92 -6.09 4.63 8.29
CA ASN A 92 -6.66 4.83 6.96
C ASN A 92 -6.94 6.33 6.77
N PRO A 93 -6.66 6.91 5.59
CA PRO A 93 -7.09 8.27 5.30
C PRO A 93 -8.62 8.33 5.48
N PRO A 94 -9.16 9.43 6.06
CA PRO A 94 -10.59 9.58 6.17
C PRO A 94 -11.20 9.46 4.78
N ARG A 95 -12.18 8.55 4.62
CA ARG A 95 -13.00 8.54 3.42
C ARG A 95 -13.69 9.90 3.36
N GLU A 96 -13.42 10.68 2.31
CA GLU A 96 -14.24 11.85 2.03
C GLU A 96 -15.69 11.39 1.98
N SER A 97 -16.45 11.83 2.99
CA SER A 97 -17.89 11.75 2.98
C SER A 97 -18.35 12.94 2.15
N GLN A 98 -18.76 12.66 0.90
CA GLN A 98 -19.77 13.46 0.21
C GLN A 98 -20.89 12.53 -0.22
#